data_AF-A0AAD6C2Z5-F1
#
_entry.id   AF-A0AAD6C2Z5-F1
#
_cell.length_a   1.000
_cell.length_b   1.000
_cell.length_c   1.000
_cell.angle_alpha   90.00
_cell.angle_beta   90.00
_cell.angle_gamma   90.00
#
_symmetry.space_group_name_H-M   'P 1'
#
loop_
_entity.id
_entity.type
_entity.pdbx_description
1 polymer ?
#
loop_
_entity_poly.entity_id
_entity_poly.type
_entity_poly.pdbx_seq_one_letter_code
_entity_poly.pdbx_strand_id
1 'polypeptide(L)'
;MATSGSAYSVDQEIADFFQKTTATRSACDSFARAHVGGDVVPVPVQGVCSCTVYAGDNAEFVVQFRLASLQLSMKIAKLARSIYGQFAPQVTVLGQIGEVTENKEALYISVISRLRGISYLDLILAYNSLRKNIINNITKYTYLALTYSDNLHSRYKNDLDLLLASLLGRFYLLIRESLNSLSAIFSLPIVLVHKDFGVCNIIVNETSCNIVRASNFSVEARGLDDNTIRAIKAARIVGLLLSRGFTSRVINRPEPVPIRDDESGAYNMHDLDG
;
A
#
# COMPACT_ATOMS: atom_id res chain seq x y z
N MET A 1 1.25 -12.03 -30.05
CA MET A 1 0.53 -13.26 -29.65
C MET A 1 -0.10 -12.99 -28.30
N ALA A 2 -1.43 -12.90 -28.26
CA ALA A 2 -2.17 -12.73 -27.00
C ALA A 2 -2.02 -14.02 -26.19
N THR A 3 -1.34 -13.96 -25.04
CA THR A 3 -1.43 -15.01 -24.05
C THR A 3 -2.86 -15.04 -23.53
N SER A 4 -3.59 -16.09 -23.90
CA SER A 4 -4.87 -16.47 -23.29
C SER A 4 -4.72 -16.39 -21.78
N GLY A 5 -5.36 -15.40 -21.16
CA GLY A 5 -5.30 -15.20 -19.71
C GLY A 5 -5.89 -16.40 -19.01
N SER A 6 -5.02 -17.23 -18.42
CA SER A 6 -5.48 -18.29 -17.53
C SER A 6 -6.28 -17.65 -16.40
N ALA A 7 -7.47 -18.19 -16.12
CA ALA A 7 -8.25 -17.78 -14.96
C ALA A 7 -7.40 -17.96 -13.70
N TYR A 8 -7.50 -17.02 -12.76
CA TYR A 8 -6.80 -17.06 -11.49
C TYR A 8 -7.15 -18.35 -10.72
N SER A 9 -6.14 -19.05 -10.19
CA SER A 9 -6.31 -20.26 -9.39
C SER A 9 -5.57 -20.12 -8.07
N VAL A 10 -6.33 -20.05 -6.97
CA VAL A 10 -5.78 -19.91 -5.62
C VAL A 10 -4.85 -21.09 -5.27
N ASP A 11 -5.20 -22.31 -5.66
CA ASP A 11 -4.38 -23.49 -5.36
C ASP A 11 -3.06 -23.48 -6.14
N GLN A 12 -3.06 -22.96 -7.37
CA GLN A 12 -1.83 -22.81 -8.15
C GLN A 12 -0.90 -21.77 -7.52
N GLU A 13 -1.43 -20.61 -7.12
CA GLU A 13 -0.64 -19.57 -6.44
C GLU A 13 -0.05 -20.05 -5.12
N ILE A 14 -0.81 -20.85 -4.35
CA ILE A 14 -0.31 -21.49 -3.13
C ILE A 14 0.81 -22.48 -3.46
N ALA A 15 0.62 -23.34 -4.46
CA ALA A 15 1.62 -24.32 -4.88
C ALA A 15 2.92 -23.63 -5.33
N ASP A 16 2.82 -22.59 -6.15
CA ASP A 16 3.95 -21.80 -6.65
C ASP A 16 4.67 -21.05 -5.53
N PHE A 17 3.95 -20.54 -4.53
CA PHE A 17 4.55 -19.97 -3.34
C PHE A 17 5.38 -21.00 -2.57
N PHE A 18 4.86 -22.21 -2.35
CA PHE A 18 5.55 -23.25 -1.59
C PHE A 18 6.78 -23.84 -2.31
N GLN A 19 6.96 -23.59 -3.61
CA GLN A 19 8.22 -23.89 -4.30
C GLN A 19 9.39 -23.03 -3.79
N LYS A 20 9.11 -21.83 -3.26
CA LYS A 20 10.12 -20.84 -2.80
C LYS A 20 10.63 -21.08 -1.37
N THR A 21 10.10 -22.10 -0.70
CA THR A 21 10.44 -22.42 0.69
C THR A 21 10.61 -23.93 0.87
N THR A 22 11.24 -24.31 1.97
CA THR A 22 11.30 -25.71 2.46
C THR A 22 10.09 -26.07 3.32
N ALA A 23 9.37 -25.08 3.85
CA ALA A 23 8.13 -25.33 4.59
C ALA A 23 7.05 -25.91 3.68
N THR A 24 6.16 -26.73 4.24
CA THR A 24 5.01 -27.30 3.52
C THR A 24 3.71 -26.60 3.93
N ARG A 25 2.72 -26.61 3.03
CA ARG A 25 1.36 -26.14 3.33
C ARG A 25 0.78 -26.81 4.59
N SER A 26 0.89 -28.12 4.68
CA SER A 26 0.41 -28.90 5.84
C SER A 26 1.09 -28.48 7.16
N ALA A 27 2.39 -28.21 7.13
CA ALA A 27 3.10 -27.73 8.31
C ALA A 27 2.65 -26.32 8.72
N CYS A 28 2.41 -25.43 7.75
CA CYS A 28 1.88 -24.09 8.00
C CYS A 28 0.46 -24.14 8.56
N ASP A 29 -0.43 -24.94 7.97
CA ASP A 29 -1.81 -25.09 8.42
C ASP A 29 -1.88 -25.70 9.83
N SER A 30 -1.02 -26.68 10.11
CA SER A 30 -0.90 -27.27 11.45
C SER A 30 -0.40 -26.24 12.47
N PHE A 31 0.58 -25.41 12.08
CA PHE A 31 1.08 -24.33 12.92
C PHE A 31 -0.02 -23.32 13.23
N ALA A 32 -0.78 -22.85 12.23
CA ALA A 32 -1.88 -21.92 12.43
C ALA A 32 -2.93 -22.49 13.38
N ARG A 33 -3.39 -23.74 13.14
CA ARG A 33 -4.38 -24.40 13.99
C ARG A 33 -3.91 -24.55 15.43
N ALA A 34 -2.64 -24.88 15.64
CA ALA A 34 -2.08 -25.06 16.98
C ALA A 34 -2.01 -23.75 17.79
N HIS A 35 -1.84 -22.59 17.12
CA HIS A 35 -1.63 -21.31 17.80
C HIS A 35 -2.88 -20.44 17.93
N VAL A 36 -3.80 -20.52 16.97
CA VAL A 36 -5.02 -19.68 16.97
C VAL A 36 -6.32 -20.47 16.92
N GLY A 37 -6.27 -21.80 16.82
CA GLY A 37 -7.46 -22.65 16.79
C GLY A 37 -8.28 -22.56 15.49
N GLY A 38 -9.43 -23.20 15.51
CA GLY A 38 -10.39 -23.23 14.41
C GLY A 38 -9.91 -23.88 13.11
N ASP A 39 -10.72 -23.68 12.06
CA ASP A 39 -10.40 -24.11 10.71
C ASP A 39 -9.42 -23.16 10.03
N VAL A 40 -8.54 -23.73 9.21
CA VAL A 40 -7.57 -22.96 8.43
C VAL A 40 -8.04 -22.94 6.98
N VAL A 41 -8.45 -21.77 6.51
CA VAL A 41 -9.03 -21.58 5.18
C VAL A 41 -8.20 -20.57 4.41
N PRO A 42 -7.63 -20.91 3.23
CA PRO A 42 -6.91 -19.95 2.42
C PRO A 42 -7.76 -18.74 2.05
N VAL A 43 -7.17 -17.54 2.08
CA VAL A 43 -7.86 -16.36 1.56
C VAL A 43 -8.00 -16.48 0.03
N PRO A 44 -9.07 -15.93 -0.58
CA PRO A 44 -9.34 -16.11 -2.01
C PRO A 44 -8.25 -15.59 -2.95
N VAL A 45 -7.47 -14.58 -2.51
CA VAL A 45 -6.39 -13.98 -3.30
C VAL A 45 -5.09 -14.02 -2.49
N GLN A 46 -4.11 -14.74 -3.01
CA GLN A 46 -2.80 -14.93 -2.40
C GLN A 46 -1.78 -13.91 -2.90
N GLY A 47 -0.75 -13.67 -2.10
CA GLY A 47 0.38 -12.84 -2.50
C GLY A 47 1.52 -13.69 -3.04
N VAL A 48 2.21 -13.20 -4.07
CA VAL A 48 3.37 -13.88 -4.68
C VAL A 48 4.45 -14.28 -3.66
N CYS A 49 4.57 -13.52 -2.57
CA CYS A 49 5.58 -13.72 -1.53
C CYS A 49 4.98 -14.11 -0.17
N SER A 50 3.70 -14.48 -0.12
CA SER A 50 3.05 -14.89 1.12
C SER A 50 1.86 -15.80 0.89
N CYS A 51 1.82 -16.91 1.62
CA CYS A 51 0.58 -17.65 1.84
C CYS A 51 -0.19 -17.04 3.02
N THR A 52 -1.47 -16.76 2.83
CA THR A 52 -2.34 -16.14 3.83
C THR A 52 -3.59 -16.98 4.02
N VAL A 53 -3.96 -17.22 5.26
CA VAL A 53 -5.11 -18.03 5.65
C VAL A 53 -5.95 -17.30 6.70
N TYR A 54 -7.25 -17.50 6.66
CA TYR A 54 -8.14 -17.25 7.78
C TYR A 54 -8.03 -18.39 8.80
N ALA A 55 -8.01 -18.05 10.08
CA ALA A 55 -7.97 -19.01 11.18
C ALA A 55 -8.65 -18.45 12.44
N GLY A 56 -8.81 -19.29 13.47
CA GLY A 56 -9.65 -19.03 14.64
C GLY A 56 -11.07 -19.54 14.44
N ASP A 57 -11.78 -19.77 15.55
CA ASP A 57 -13.07 -20.47 15.55
C ASP A 57 -14.13 -19.75 14.70
N ASN A 58 -14.03 -18.42 14.59
CA ASN A 58 -14.90 -17.60 13.76
C ASN A 58 -14.15 -16.92 12.62
N ALA A 59 -12.95 -17.40 12.25
CA ALA A 59 -12.06 -16.73 11.30
C ALA A 59 -11.72 -15.28 11.73
N GLU A 60 -11.50 -15.05 13.03
CA GLU A 60 -11.12 -13.74 13.59
C GLU A 60 -9.63 -13.40 13.40
N PHE A 61 -8.81 -14.34 12.94
CA PHE A 61 -7.40 -14.12 12.63
C PHE A 61 -7.11 -14.30 11.15
N VAL A 62 -6.15 -13.53 10.68
CA VAL A 62 -5.44 -13.72 9.42
C VAL A 62 -4.03 -14.16 9.79
N VAL A 63 -3.66 -15.39 9.45
CA VAL A 63 -2.30 -15.89 9.62
C VAL A 63 -1.58 -15.79 8.29
N GLN A 64 -0.44 -15.10 8.29
CA GLN A 64 0.36 -14.87 7.09
C GLN A 64 1.73 -15.50 7.26
N PHE A 65 2.07 -16.36 6.30
CA PHE A 65 3.38 -16.99 6.14
C PHE A 65 4.09 -16.29 4.99
N ARG A 66 5.15 -15.57 5.29
CA ARG A 66 5.81 -14.64 4.35
C ARG A 66 7.27 -15.01 4.21
N LEU A 67 7.84 -14.89 3.01
CA LEU A 67 9.29 -15.09 2.83
C LEU A 67 10.07 -14.19 3.80
N ALA A 68 11.10 -14.72 4.46
CA ALA A 68 11.84 -14.00 5.50
C ALA A 68 12.38 -12.65 5.03
N SER A 69 12.86 -12.56 3.77
CA SER A 69 13.31 -11.32 3.13
C SER A 69 12.26 -10.22 3.05
N LEU A 70 10.97 -10.58 3.10
CA LEU A 70 9.82 -9.70 2.94
C LEU A 70 8.90 -9.68 4.16
N GLN A 71 9.45 -10.02 5.34
CA GLN A 71 8.72 -9.99 6.61
C GLN A 71 8.04 -8.64 6.88
N LEU A 72 6.89 -8.69 7.56
CA LEU A 72 6.16 -7.47 7.94
C LEU A 72 6.97 -6.66 8.97
N SER A 73 7.09 -5.36 8.74
CA SER A 73 7.77 -4.48 9.69
C SER A 73 6.90 -4.25 10.93
N MET A 74 7.29 -4.86 12.05
CA MET A 74 6.60 -4.67 13.34
C MET A 74 6.65 -3.23 13.84
N LYS A 75 7.69 -2.47 13.47
CA LYS A 75 7.76 -1.02 13.75
C LYS A 75 6.60 -0.28 13.05
N ILE A 76 6.38 -0.57 11.77
CA ILE A 76 5.29 0.06 11.00
C ILE A 76 3.92 -0.41 11.49
N ALA A 77 3.75 -1.71 11.76
CA ALA A 77 2.49 -2.25 12.25
C ALA A 77 2.10 -1.65 13.62
N LYS A 78 3.05 -1.56 14.56
CA LYS A 78 2.83 -0.92 15.87
C LYS A 78 2.53 0.57 15.74
N LEU A 79 3.25 1.27 14.86
CA LEU A 79 2.99 2.69 14.60
C LEU A 79 1.60 2.91 14.00
N ALA A 80 1.19 2.08 13.03
CA ALA A 80 -0.15 2.12 12.45
C ALA A 80 -1.22 1.89 13.52
N ARG A 81 -1.03 0.89 14.39
CA ARG A 81 -1.94 0.64 15.52
C ARG A 81 -1.99 1.81 16.50
N SER A 82 -0.86 2.45 16.77
CA SER A 82 -0.80 3.62 17.65
C SER A 82 -1.52 4.85 17.08
N ILE A 83 -1.44 5.06 15.76
CA ILE A 83 -2.03 6.22 15.09
C ILE A 83 -3.52 6.00 14.82
N TYR A 84 -3.90 4.81 14.35
CA TYR A 84 -5.26 4.53 13.88
C TYR A 84 -6.10 3.71 14.86
N GLY A 85 -5.53 3.26 15.98
CA GLY A 85 -6.25 2.47 16.99
C GLY A 85 -6.90 1.22 16.39
N GLN A 86 -8.18 1.03 16.66
CA GLN A 86 -8.94 -0.14 16.20
C GLN A 86 -9.05 -0.29 14.67
N PHE A 87 -8.75 0.77 13.90
CA PHE A 87 -8.82 0.76 12.44
C PHE A 87 -7.57 0.17 11.76
N ALA A 88 -6.49 -0.04 12.52
CA ALA A 88 -5.34 -0.82 12.07
C ALA A 88 -5.35 -2.18 12.79
N PRO A 89 -5.06 -3.30 12.11
CA PRO A 89 -5.07 -4.59 12.77
C PRO A 89 -3.96 -4.68 13.83
N GLN A 90 -4.21 -5.44 14.87
CA GLN A 90 -3.16 -5.89 15.76
C GLN A 90 -2.36 -6.97 15.04
N VAL A 91 -1.03 -6.85 15.10
CA VAL A 91 -0.10 -7.81 14.49
C VAL A 91 0.79 -8.39 15.58
N THR A 92 0.92 -9.71 15.58
CA THR A 92 1.78 -10.48 16.47
C THR A 92 2.65 -11.39 15.63
N VAL A 93 3.93 -11.47 15.96
CA VAL A 93 4.86 -12.42 15.33
C VAL A 93 4.92 -13.67 16.18
N LEU A 94 4.79 -14.84 15.55
CA LEU A 94 4.90 -16.12 16.24
C LEU A 94 6.23 -16.85 16.02
N GLY A 95 7.00 -16.46 15.00
CA GLY A 95 8.32 -17.04 14.73
C GLY A 95 8.52 -17.35 13.26
N GLN A 96 9.26 -18.42 13.00
CA GLN A 96 9.63 -18.87 11.66
C GLN A 96 9.39 -20.37 11.48
N ILE A 97 9.19 -20.80 10.25
CA ILE A 97 9.09 -22.21 9.86
C ILE A 97 9.84 -22.48 8.55
N GLY A 98 10.43 -23.67 8.45
CA GLY A 98 11.30 -24.05 7.34
C GLY A 98 12.75 -23.63 7.56
N GLU A 99 13.60 -24.22 6.74
CA GLU A 99 15.05 -23.99 6.71
C GLU A 99 15.44 -23.11 5.52
N VAL A 100 16.49 -22.32 5.71
CA VAL A 100 17.09 -21.51 4.64
C VAL A 100 18.05 -22.39 3.84
N THR A 101 17.88 -22.42 2.52
CA THR A 101 18.82 -23.04 1.58
C THR A 101 19.22 -22.03 0.51
N GLU A 102 20.13 -22.41 -0.39
CA GLU A 102 20.63 -21.53 -1.46
C GLU A 102 19.50 -20.90 -2.29
N ASN A 103 18.40 -21.62 -2.51
CA ASN A 103 17.29 -21.20 -3.39
C ASN A 103 15.94 -21.08 -2.67
N LYS A 104 15.89 -21.29 -1.36
CA LYS A 104 14.63 -21.33 -0.60
C LYS A 104 14.76 -20.58 0.72
N GLU A 105 13.73 -19.80 1.04
CA GLU A 105 13.69 -19.03 2.27
C GLU A 105 12.83 -19.72 3.34
N ALA A 106 13.19 -19.51 4.61
CA ALA A 106 12.27 -19.77 5.72
C ALA A 106 11.07 -18.81 5.64
N LEU A 107 9.95 -19.21 6.24
CA LEU A 107 8.74 -18.39 6.31
C LEU A 107 8.63 -17.73 7.68
N TYR A 108 8.46 -16.42 7.69
CA TYR A 108 8.10 -15.64 8.87
C TYR A 108 6.59 -15.67 9.09
N ILE A 109 6.16 -15.91 10.33
CA ILE A 109 4.76 -16.14 10.67
C ILE A 109 4.20 -14.96 11.46
N SER A 110 3.18 -14.33 10.91
CA SER A 110 2.45 -13.24 11.56
C SER A 110 0.99 -13.60 11.75
N VAL A 111 0.47 -13.35 12.95
CA VAL A 111 -0.97 -13.39 13.26
C VAL A 111 -1.48 -11.97 13.29
N ILE A 112 -2.55 -11.73 12.53
CA ILE A 112 -3.11 -10.41 12.29
C ILE A 112 -4.60 -10.48 12.69
N SER A 113 -5.06 -9.60 13.56
CA SER A 113 -6.49 -9.53 13.89
C SER A 113 -7.28 -9.17 12.64
N ARG A 114 -8.30 -9.96 12.28
CA ARG A 114 -9.11 -9.70 11.08
C ARG A 114 -10.04 -8.52 11.31
N LEU A 115 -9.93 -7.51 10.45
CA LEU A 115 -10.94 -6.46 10.33
C LEU A 115 -12.16 -7.05 9.60
N ARG A 116 -13.31 -7.08 10.26
CA ARG A 116 -14.55 -7.64 9.69
C ARG A 116 -15.14 -6.69 8.66
N GLY A 117 -15.64 -7.25 7.56
CA GLY A 117 -16.25 -6.53 6.45
C GLY A 117 -15.88 -7.14 5.11
N ILE A 118 -16.31 -6.47 4.03
CA ILE A 118 -15.98 -6.83 2.65
C ILE A 118 -15.04 -5.77 2.04
N SER A 119 -14.32 -6.12 0.97
CA SER A 119 -13.55 -5.08 0.28
C SER A 119 -14.50 -4.09 -0.39
N TYR A 120 -14.06 -2.84 -0.54
CA TYR A 120 -14.85 -1.84 -1.23
C TYR A 120 -15.04 -2.20 -2.71
N LEU A 121 -14.06 -2.90 -3.31
CA LEU A 121 -14.23 -3.48 -4.64
C LEU A 121 -15.40 -4.47 -4.67
N ASP A 122 -15.46 -5.42 -3.73
CA ASP A 122 -16.55 -6.41 -3.68
C ASP A 122 -17.90 -5.74 -3.50
N LEU A 123 -17.98 -4.69 -2.67
CA LEU A 123 -19.19 -3.89 -2.53
C LEU A 123 -19.59 -3.22 -3.85
N ILE A 124 -18.64 -2.61 -4.58
CA ILE A 124 -18.89 -1.99 -5.88
C ILE A 124 -19.41 -3.03 -6.89
N LEU A 125 -18.78 -4.20 -6.93
CA LEU A 125 -19.13 -5.27 -7.86
C LEU A 125 -20.49 -5.89 -7.53
N ALA A 126 -20.83 -6.04 -6.25
CA ALA A 126 -22.11 -6.58 -5.81
C ALA A 126 -23.28 -5.59 -6.01
N TYR A 127 -23.05 -4.29 -5.84
CA TYR A 127 -24.11 -3.27 -5.86
C TYR A 127 -23.91 -2.20 -6.94
N ASN A 128 -24.16 -2.58 -8.20
CA ASN A 128 -24.12 -1.67 -9.36
C ASN A 128 -24.99 -0.39 -9.20
N SER A 129 -26.03 -0.42 -8.36
CA SER A 129 -27.02 0.65 -8.17
C SER A 129 -26.71 1.61 -7.01
N LEU A 130 -25.78 1.31 -6.10
CA LEU A 130 -25.48 2.16 -4.92
C LEU A 130 -24.37 3.20 -5.17
N ARG A 131 -23.94 3.38 -6.43
CA ARG A 131 -22.88 4.34 -6.85
C ARG A 131 -23.07 5.76 -6.31
N LYS A 132 -24.32 6.23 -6.13
CA LYS A 132 -24.60 7.64 -5.80
C LYS A 132 -24.30 8.03 -4.34
N ASN A 133 -24.45 7.13 -3.38
CA ASN A 133 -24.22 7.47 -1.95
C ASN A 133 -22.74 7.39 -1.54
N ILE A 134 -21.91 6.68 -2.29
CA ILE A 134 -20.53 6.35 -1.87
C ILE A 134 -19.49 7.37 -2.40
N ILE A 135 -19.78 8.05 -3.51
CA ILE A 135 -18.89 9.06 -4.11
C ILE A 135 -18.56 10.20 -3.13
N ASN A 136 -19.42 10.49 -2.14
CA ASN A 136 -19.15 11.53 -1.13
C ASN A 136 -18.15 11.12 -0.04
N ASN A 137 -17.91 9.82 0.20
CA ASN A 137 -17.03 9.37 1.29
C ASN A 137 -15.56 9.19 0.89
N ILE A 138 -15.25 9.10 -0.41
CA ILE A 138 -13.89 8.72 -0.88
C ILE A 138 -13.01 9.93 -1.20
N THR A 139 -13.58 11.12 -1.37
CA THR A 139 -12.87 12.35 -1.78
C THR A 139 -11.91 12.93 -0.72
N LYS A 140 -11.69 12.25 0.42
CA LYS A 140 -10.96 12.78 1.58
C LYS A 140 -9.53 12.26 1.79
N TYR A 141 -8.99 11.43 0.91
CA TYR A 141 -7.79 10.66 1.27
C TYR A 141 -6.63 10.84 0.30
N THR A 142 -5.69 11.72 0.66
CA THR A 142 -4.27 11.64 0.25
C THR A 142 -3.45 12.56 1.17
N TYR A 143 -2.56 12.00 1.98
CA TYR A 143 -1.46 12.72 2.60
C TYR A 143 -0.21 11.82 2.56
N LEU A 144 1.00 12.36 2.38
CA LEU A 144 2.22 11.55 2.36
C LEU A 144 2.76 11.35 3.78
N ALA A 145 3.26 10.14 4.06
CA ALA A 145 4.08 9.85 5.22
C ALA A 145 5.52 9.63 4.82
N LEU A 146 6.44 10.37 5.43
CA LEU A 146 7.81 9.92 5.59
C LEU A 146 8.25 10.23 7.01
N THR A 147 8.86 9.25 7.67
CA THR A 147 9.65 9.49 8.87
C THR A 147 10.73 10.52 8.57
N TYR A 148 10.80 11.57 9.39
CA TYR A 148 11.76 12.65 9.29
C TYR A 148 13.18 12.08 9.29
N SER A 149 13.86 12.26 8.16
CA SER A 149 15.31 12.20 8.04
C SER A 149 15.67 13.47 7.31
N ASP A 150 16.61 14.27 7.84
CA ASP A 150 17.05 15.53 7.22
C ASP A 150 17.49 15.34 5.75
N ASN A 151 17.84 14.10 5.37
CA ASN A 151 18.18 13.71 4.01
C ASN A 151 16.98 13.75 3.05
N LEU A 152 15.73 13.66 3.52
CA LEU A 152 14.55 13.67 2.64
C LEU A 152 14.36 15.01 1.96
N HIS A 153 14.47 16.12 2.69
CA HIS A 153 14.33 17.44 2.07
C HIS A 153 15.34 17.63 0.93
N SER A 154 16.61 17.30 1.20
CA SER A 154 17.67 17.34 0.17
C SER A 154 17.39 16.39 -0.99
N ARG A 155 16.90 15.17 -0.72
CA ARG A 155 16.57 14.19 -1.76
C ARG A 155 15.43 14.67 -2.66
N TYR A 156 14.34 15.15 -2.08
CA TYR A 156 13.20 15.68 -2.83
C TYR A 156 13.61 16.89 -3.68
N LYS A 157 14.46 17.76 -3.12
CA LYS A 157 15.04 18.88 -3.87
C LYS A 157 15.86 18.39 -5.06
N ASN A 158 16.81 17.48 -4.83
CA ASN A 158 17.65 16.92 -5.89
C ASN A 158 16.81 16.22 -6.97
N ASP A 159 15.81 15.42 -6.58
CA ASP A 159 14.89 14.76 -7.51
C ASP A 159 14.14 15.78 -8.37
N LEU A 160 13.63 16.87 -7.78
CA LEU A 160 12.93 17.93 -8.50
C LEU A 160 13.87 18.74 -9.40
N ASP A 161 15.10 19.01 -8.98
CA ASP A 161 16.12 19.67 -9.81
C ASP A 161 16.49 18.81 -11.03
N LEU A 162 16.60 17.49 -10.85
CA LEU A 162 16.81 16.54 -11.95
C LEU A 162 15.62 16.50 -12.91
N LEU A 163 14.39 16.53 -12.38
CA LEU A 163 13.19 16.64 -13.21
C LEU A 163 13.16 17.95 -13.98
N LEU A 164 13.54 19.07 -13.35
CA LEU A 164 13.60 20.37 -14.00
C LEU A 164 14.60 20.38 -15.16
N ALA A 165 15.70 19.65 -15.05
CA ALA A 165 16.70 19.53 -16.11
C ALA A 165 16.30 18.56 -17.24
N SER A 166 15.39 17.61 -16.97
CA SER A 166 15.09 16.48 -17.87
C SER A 166 13.73 16.59 -18.57
N LEU A 167 12.74 17.24 -17.94
CA LEU A 167 11.39 17.39 -18.48
C LEU A 167 11.27 18.59 -19.42
N LEU A 168 10.20 18.61 -20.21
CA LEU A 168 9.92 19.73 -21.12
C LEU A 168 9.59 21.03 -20.38
N GLY A 169 9.90 22.16 -21.02
CA GLY A 169 9.71 23.51 -20.47
C GLY A 169 8.30 23.82 -19.95
N ARG A 170 7.26 23.14 -20.47
CA ARG A 170 5.87 23.29 -20.01
C ARG A 170 5.67 22.88 -18.54
N PHE A 171 6.52 22.02 -17.99
CA PHE A 171 6.47 21.60 -16.59
C PHE A 171 7.34 22.45 -15.65
N TYR A 172 8.16 23.36 -16.19
CA TYR A 172 9.14 24.11 -15.38
C TYR A 172 8.49 24.98 -14.33
N LEU A 173 7.37 25.62 -14.65
CA LEU A 173 6.64 26.45 -13.69
C LEU A 173 6.16 25.62 -12.50
N LEU A 174 5.55 24.46 -12.76
CA LEU A 174 5.07 23.54 -11.72
C LEU A 174 6.20 23.00 -10.85
N ILE A 175 7.33 22.63 -11.45
CA ILE A 175 8.50 22.12 -10.72
C ILE A 175 9.15 23.23 -9.88
N ARG A 176 9.26 24.45 -10.41
CA ARG A 176 9.79 25.61 -9.65
C ARG A 176 8.88 26.01 -8.49
N GLU A 177 7.57 26.05 -8.69
CA GLU A 177 6.60 26.30 -7.61
C GLU A 177 6.69 25.21 -6.52
N SER A 178 6.87 23.96 -6.93
CA SER A 178 7.10 22.83 -6.05
C SER A 178 8.37 22.97 -5.23
N LEU A 179 9.49 23.36 -5.86
CA LEU A 179 10.77 23.64 -5.20
C LEU A 179 10.64 24.80 -4.19
N ASN A 180 9.96 25.88 -4.57
CA ASN A 180 9.74 27.03 -3.70
C ASN A 180 8.86 26.69 -2.49
N SER A 181 7.91 25.78 -2.68
CA SER A 181 6.98 25.34 -1.63
C SER A 181 7.55 24.23 -0.75
N LEU A 182 8.77 23.73 -1.03
CA LEU A 182 9.27 22.52 -0.41
C LEU A 182 9.39 22.65 1.12
N SER A 183 9.92 23.77 1.61
CA SER A 183 9.97 24.05 3.07
C SER A 183 8.58 24.05 3.72
N ALA A 184 7.60 24.65 3.06
CA ALA A 184 6.21 24.68 3.55
C ALA A 184 5.58 23.27 3.54
N ILE A 185 5.86 22.46 2.51
CA ILE A 185 5.41 21.06 2.42
C ILE A 185 5.97 20.24 3.58
N PHE A 186 7.27 20.37 3.87
CA PHE A 186 7.92 19.66 4.97
C PHE A 186 7.53 20.17 6.36
N SER A 187 6.90 21.34 6.43
CA SER A 187 6.29 21.88 7.66
C SER A 187 4.87 21.35 7.92
N LEU A 188 4.26 20.64 6.97
CA LEU A 188 2.94 20.04 7.15
C LEU A 188 2.99 18.88 8.17
N PRO A 189 1.89 18.62 8.89
CA PRO A 189 1.76 17.43 9.73
C PRO A 189 1.99 16.16 8.90
N ILE A 190 2.97 15.37 9.31
CA ILE A 190 3.27 14.09 8.69
C ILE A 190 2.31 13.06 9.27
N VAL A 191 1.57 12.38 8.41
CA VAL A 191 0.65 11.31 8.80
C VAL A 191 1.16 10.04 8.17
N LEU A 192 1.22 8.92 8.92
CA LEU A 192 1.43 7.59 8.33
C LEU A 192 0.42 7.39 7.19
N VAL A 193 0.79 6.71 6.11
CA VAL A 193 -0.17 6.34 5.06
C VAL A 193 0.14 4.99 4.46
N HIS A 194 -0.91 4.35 3.97
CA HIS A 194 -0.82 3.13 3.19
C HIS A 194 -0.44 3.49 1.74
N LYS A 195 0.74 3.08 1.29
CA LYS A 195 1.23 3.40 -0.07
C LYS A 195 0.43 2.75 -1.20
N ASP A 196 -0.36 1.74 -0.87
CA ASP A 196 -1.25 1.03 -1.80
C ASP A 196 -2.71 1.18 -1.34
N PHE A 197 -3.20 2.40 -1.18
CA PHE A 197 -4.56 2.65 -0.69
C PHE A 197 -5.60 2.57 -1.82
N GLY A 198 -5.75 1.39 -2.43
CA GLY A 198 -6.73 1.11 -3.47
C GLY A 198 -8.07 0.57 -2.94
N VAL A 199 -9.08 0.51 -3.81
CA VAL A 199 -10.44 0.01 -3.51
C VAL A 199 -10.46 -1.43 -2.99
N CYS A 200 -9.52 -2.27 -3.45
CA CYS A 200 -9.37 -3.65 -2.97
C CYS A 200 -8.91 -3.73 -1.52
N ASN A 201 -8.22 -2.69 -1.04
CA ASN A 201 -7.65 -2.70 0.29
C ASN A 201 -8.64 -2.11 1.32
N ILE A 202 -9.65 -1.34 0.90
CA ILE A 202 -10.62 -0.69 1.80
C ILE A 202 -11.62 -1.72 2.31
N ILE A 203 -11.73 -1.89 3.63
CA ILE A 203 -12.77 -2.72 4.24
C ILE A 203 -13.97 -1.84 4.59
N VAL A 204 -15.16 -2.28 4.20
CA VAL A 204 -16.44 -1.63 4.45
C VAL A 204 -17.39 -2.58 5.15
N ASN A 205 -18.30 -2.03 5.95
CA ASN A 205 -19.39 -2.79 6.54
C ASN A 205 -20.47 -2.94 5.48
N GLU A 206 -20.83 -4.17 5.17
CA GLU A 206 -21.76 -4.50 4.08
C GLU A 206 -23.14 -3.85 4.25
N THR A 207 -23.68 -3.85 5.48
CA THR A 207 -25.04 -3.36 5.74
C THR A 207 -25.13 -1.84 5.81
N SER A 208 -24.20 -1.20 6.50
CA SER A 208 -24.22 0.26 6.71
C SER A 208 -23.53 1.05 5.60
N CYS A 209 -22.77 0.36 4.73
CA CYS A 209 -21.85 0.97 3.75
C CYS A 209 -20.82 1.93 4.37
N ASN A 210 -20.70 1.94 5.71
CA ASN A 210 -19.70 2.72 6.38
C ASN A 210 -18.34 2.06 6.18
N ILE A 211 -17.35 2.92 5.94
CA ILE A 211 -15.97 2.49 5.86
C ILE A 211 -15.56 1.97 7.25
N VAL A 212 -15.22 0.68 7.32
CA VAL A 212 -14.55 0.10 8.50
C VAL A 212 -13.07 0.48 8.47
N ARG A 213 -12.54 0.81 7.29
CA ARG A 213 -11.15 1.22 7.05
C ARG A 213 -10.98 2.58 6.37
N ALA A 214 -11.07 3.64 7.15
CA ALA A 214 -10.40 4.90 6.91
C ALA A 214 -10.52 5.65 8.23
N SER A 215 -9.43 6.27 8.63
CA SER A 215 -9.46 7.31 9.63
C SER A 215 -10.74 8.14 9.49
N ASN A 216 -11.52 8.22 10.56
CA ASN A 216 -12.30 9.41 10.84
C ASN A 216 -11.29 10.55 11.10
N PHE A 217 -10.63 11.01 10.04
CA PHE A 217 -10.20 12.39 9.94
C PHE A 217 -11.17 13.06 8.97
N SER A 218 -12.46 13.05 9.34
CA SER A 218 -13.23 14.28 9.20
C SER A 218 -12.83 15.18 10.37
N VAL A 219 -11.57 15.64 10.39
CA VAL A 219 -11.44 17.06 10.68
C VAL A 219 -12.04 17.66 9.41
N GLU A 220 -13.30 18.11 9.51
CA GLU A 220 -13.80 19.06 8.53
C GLU A 220 -12.66 20.04 8.28
N ALA A 221 -12.27 20.28 7.02
CA ALA A 221 -11.31 21.32 6.68
C ALA A 221 -11.94 22.72 6.91
N ARG A 222 -12.63 22.90 8.03
CA ARG A 222 -13.04 24.17 8.60
C ARG A 222 -11.88 24.62 9.48
N GLY A 223 -11.13 25.62 9.02
CA GLY A 223 -10.07 26.26 9.80
C GLY A 223 -8.63 26.02 9.34
N LEU A 224 -8.39 25.41 8.18
CA LEU A 224 -7.05 25.47 7.57
C LEU A 224 -6.85 26.83 6.93
N ASP A 225 -5.76 27.51 7.26
CA ASP A 225 -5.41 28.78 6.64
C ASP A 225 -4.99 28.59 5.18
N ASP A 226 -5.05 29.68 4.40
CA ASP A 226 -4.75 29.65 2.98
C ASP A 226 -3.32 29.18 2.66
N ASN A 227 -2.34 29.42 3.54
CA ASN A 227 -0.97 28.93 3.33
C ASN A 227 -0.92 27.41 3.48
N THR A 228 -1.60 26.85 4.48
CA THR A 228 -1.69 25.40 4.67
C THR A 228 -2.38 24.74 3.48
N ILE A 229 -3.46 25.33 2.96
CA ILE A 229 -4.14 24.83 1.76
C ILE A 229 -3.21 24.87 0.54
N ARG A 230 -2.46 25.97 0.34
CA ARG A 230 -1.46 26.07 -0.73
C ARG A 230 -0.36 25.01 -0.59
N ALA A 231 0.17 24.82 0.61
CA ALA A 231 1.19 23.81 0.89
C ALA A 231 0.67 22.39 0.61
N ILE A 232 -0.58 22.09 0.98
CA ILE A 232 -1.21 20.79 0.66
C ILE A 232 -1.34 20.59 -0.86
N LYS A 233 -1.77 21.62 -1.60
CA LYS A 233 -1.85 21.55 -3.07
C LYS A 233 -0.47 21.31 -3.69
N ALA A 234 0.55 22.05 -3.25
CA ALA A 234 1.92 21.86 -3.69
C ALA A 234 2.45 20.46 -3.36
N ALA A 235 2.16 19.93 -2.17
CA ALA A 235 2.54 18.58 -1.77
C ALA A 235 1.95 17.51 -2.70
N ARG A 236 0.69 17.68 -3.13
CA ARG A 236 0.04 16.78 -4.09
C ARG A 236 0.73 16.82 -5.46
N ILE A 237 1.07 18.02 -5.93
CA ILE A 237 1.79 18.20 -7.20
C ILE A 237 3.18 17.57 -7.12
N VAL A 238 3.94 17.83 -6.06
CA VAL A 238 5.24 17.18 -5.79
C VAL A 238 5.11 15.67 -5.79
N GLY A 239 4.09 15.12 -5.12
CA GLY A 239 3.82 13.68 -5.10
C GLY A 239 3.60 13.10 -6.49
N LEU A 240 2.78 13.77 -7.33
CA LEU A 240 2.51 13.35 -8.71
C LEU A 240 3.76 13.42 -9.59
N LEU A 241 4.45 14.57 -9.58
CA LEU A 241 5.68 14.81 -10.34
C LEU A 241 6.74 13.76 -10.02
N LEU A 242 6.91 13.41 -8.75
CA LEU A 242 7.89 12.41 -8.35
C LEU A 242 7.43 10.99 -8.70
N SER A 243 6.16 10.67 -8.49
CA SER A 243 5.63 9.34 -8.79
C SER A 243 5.69 9.01 -10.28
N ARG A 244 5.36 9.98 -11.14
CA ARG A 244 5.35 9.80 -12.59
C ARG A 244 6.71 10.11 -13.20
N GLY A 245 7.33 11.21 -12.79
CA GLY A 245 8.62 11.71 -13.27
C GLY A 245 9.79 10.75 -13.15
N PHE A 246 9.64 9.61 -12.48
CA PHE A 246 10.68 8.60 -12.39
C PHE A 246 10.15 7.24 -12.86
N THR A 247 10.84 6.63 -13.81
CA THR A 247 10.38 5.44 -14.52
C THR A 247 10.50 4.14 -13.70
N SER A 248 11.16 4.13 -12.54
CA SER A 248 11.51 2.90 -11.80
C SER A 248 11.26 2.91 -10.27
N ARG A 249 10.22 3.59 -9.76
CA ARG A 249 9.97 3.71 -8.30
C ARG A 249 9.48 2.43 -7.57
N VAL A 250 9.69 1.25 -8.12
CA VAL A 250 9.32 -0.02 -7.47
C VAL A 250 10.41 -0.44 -6.47
N ILE A 251 10.01 -0.92 -5.29
CA ILE A 251 10.94 -1.44 -4.27
C ILE A 251 11.79 -2.56 -4.87
N ASN A 252 13.10 -2.54 -4.61
CA ASN A 252 14.12 -3.49 -5.11
C ASN A 252 14.49 -3.37 -6.61
N ARG A 253 14.29 -2.21 -7.24
CA ARG A 253 14.77 -1.90 -8.60
C ARG A 253 15.92 -0.89 -8.61
N PRO A 254 16.66 -0.76 -9.74
CA PRO A 254 17.74 0.21 -9.91
C PRO A 254 17.30 1.65 -9.61
N GLU A 255 18.30 2.50 -9.38
CA GLU A 255 18.12 3.91 -9.01
C GLU A 255 17.08 4.61 -9.90
N PRO A 256 16.17 5.42 -9.31
CA PRO A 256 15.16 6.13 -10.07
C PRO A 256 15.76 6.95 -11.22
N VAL A 257 15.31 6.71 -12.46
CA VAL A 257 15.71 7.50 -13.63
C VAL A 257 14.60 8.49 -13.99
N PRO A 258 14.89 9.79 -14.16
CA PRO A 258 13.91 10.77 -14.63
C PRO A 258 13.29 10.37 -15.99
N ILE A 259 12.00 10.65 -16.19
CA ILE A 259 11.38 10.59 -17.53
C ILE A 259 12.14 11.54 -18.45
N ARG A 260 12.39 11.08 -19.67
CA ARG A 260 12.96 11.87 -20.77
C ARG A 260 11.95 12.00 -21.89
N ASP A 261 12.19 12.96 -22.78
CA ASP A 261 11.44 13.12 -24.03
C ASP A 261 11.89 12.08 -25.06
N ASP A 262 11.57 10.82 -24.79
CA ASP A 262 11.87 9.66 -25.65
C ASP A 262 10.66 8.71 -25.72
N GLU A 263 10.75 7.67 -26.57
CA GLU A 263 9.67 6.69 -26.74
C GLU A 263 9.29 5.99 -25.43
N SER A 264 10.25 5.81 -24.52
CA SER A 264 9.99 5.17 -23.22
C SER A 264 9.30 6.11 -22.23
N GLY A 265 9.54 7.41 -22.34
CA GLY A 265 9.01 8.45 -21.48
C GLY A 265 7.64 8.98 -21.89
N ALA A 266 7.26 8.83 -23.16
CA ALA A 266 6.04 9.37 -23.74
C ALA A 266 4.76 9.02 -22.95
N TYR A 267 4.62 7.78 -22.50
CA TYR A 267 3.44 7.34 -21.72
C TYR A 267 3.28 8.11 -20.41
N ASN A 268 4.37 8.27 -19.65
CA ASN A 268 4.31 8.98 -18.38
C ASN A 268 4.21 10.51 -18.55
N MET A 269 4.69 11.05 -19.69
CA MET A 269 4.49 12.45 -20.05
C MET A 269 3.02 12.79 -20.29
N HIS A 270 2.25 11.88 -20.92
CA HIS A 270 0.81 12.04 -21.06
C HIS A 270 0.09 12.14 -19.71
N ASP A 271 0.47 11.30 -18.73
CA ASP A 271 -0.10 11.35 -17.37
C ASP A 271 0.23 12.65 -16.61
N LEU A 272 1.33 13.33 -16.96
CA LEU A 272 1.72 14.61 -16.35
C LEU A 272 0.98 15.80 -16.97
N ASP A 273 0.49 15.69 -18.20
CA ASP A 273 -0.27 16.73 -18.89
C ASP A 273 -1.73 16.82 -18.42
N GLY A 274 -2.27 15.77 -17.79
CA GLY A 274 -3.61 15.74 -17.21
C GLY A 274 -4.63 14.99 -18.06
#